data_AF-A0AAV3ZAZ9-F1
#
_entry.id   AF-A0AAV3ZAZ9-F1
#
_cell.length_a   1.000
_cell.length_b   1.000
_cell.length_c   1.000
_cell.angle_alpha   90.00
_cell.angle_beta   90.00
_cell.angle_gamma   90.00
#
_symmetry.space_group_name_H-M   'P 1'
#
loop_
_entity.id
_entity.type
_entity.pdbx_description
1 polymer ?
#
loop_
_entity_poly.entity_id
_entity_poly.type
_entity_poly.pdbx_seq_one_letter_code
_entity_poly.pdbx_strand_id
1 'polypeptide(L)'
;MMRVKSAAASVLLLVVWISDVHSLSLAPPEDHRLCEPRVLCKCPYGTTWNVDANGCLRCSCKPRCPMYRCPAIDCPLGPVRDKNGCPTCECAPICPKPLCPLMDCPNGQATDANGCKLCKCKPYVCPPVLCEKFCPNGYIKDSKGCNTCRCKPFVPICPPLCRMYCPNGNVLDSNGCPICKCKPFLPICPLRKCTNFCPGGYVTDAQGCRTCRCKRPICPPVICPAVACPFGYENNTDRNGCRIDCGCRRNGQAEM
;
A
#
# COMPACT_ATOMS: atom_id res chain seq x y z
N MET A 1 51.11 27.00 14.63
CA MET A 1 51.59 27.75 15.81
C MET A 1 50.39 28.36 16.53
N MET A 2 50.19 28.03 17.81
CA MET A 2 49.24 28.73 18.67
C MET A 2 49.82 30.08 19.13
N ARG A 3 48.96 31.05 19.46
CA ARG A 3 49.31 32.08 20.46
C ARG A 3 48.15 32.22 21.45
N VAL A 4 48.50 32.07 22.73
CA VAL A 4 47.63 32.10 23.90
C VAL A 4 47.82 33.43 24.63
N LYS A 5 46.74 34.00 25.18
CA LYS A 5 46.73 34.99 26.27
C LYS A 5 45.47 34.69 27.11
N SER A 6 45.56 34.01 28.26
CA SER A 6 46.09 34.45 29.58
C SER A 6 45.13 35.36 30.35
N ALA A 7 44.73 34.91 31.55
CA ALA A 7 43.98 35.65 32.58
C ALA A 7 44.90 36.66 33.32
N ALA A 8 44.52 37.48 34.33
CA ALA A 8 43.31 37.63 35.18
C ALA A 8 43.23 39.12 35.69
N ALA A 9 42.48 39.60 36.72
CA ALA A 9 41.56 39.02 37.72
C ALA A 9 40.62 40.09 38.36
N SER A 10 39.58 39.63 39.07
CA SER A 10 39.04 40.14 40.37
C SER A 10 38.23 41.47 40.52
N VAL A 11 37.14 41.34 41.32
CA VAL A 11 36.30 42.33 42.07
C VAL A 11 35.53 43.38 41.23
N LEU A 12 34.19 43.45 41.21
CA LEU A 12 33.24 43.64 42.33
C LEU A 12 31.83 43.11 42.00
N LEU A 13 31.05 42.77 43.04
CA LEU A 13 29.59 42.62 42.95
C LEU A 13 28.93 43.99 42.78
N LEU A 14 28.10 44.16 41.74
CA LEU A 14 26.90 45.01 41.80
C LEU A 14 25.81 44.41 40.92
N VAL A 15 24.64 44.21 41.52
CA VAL A 15 23.48 43.56 40.87
C VAL A 15 22.56 44.64 40.34
N VAL A 16 22.40 44.73 39.02
CA VAL A 16 21.29 45.46 38.39
C VAL A 16 20.71 44.60 37.29
N TRP A 17 19.44 44.21 37.47
CA TRP A 17 18.64 43.55 36.46
C TRP A 17 18.14 44.57 35.44
N ILE A 18 18.17 44.22 34.15
CA ILE A 18 17.07 44.40 33.19
C ILE A 18 17.20 43.28 32.16
N SER A 19 16.11 42.56 31.93
CA SER A 19 16.02 41.43 31.02
C SER A 19 15.64 41.85 29.60
N ASP A 20 15.58 40.87 28.70
CA ASP A 20 14.78 40.88 27.46
C ASP A 20 15.38 41.58 26.23
N VAL A 21 16.42 40.96 25.68
CA VAL A 21 16.69 40.96 24.24
C VAL A 21 15.56 40.25 23.47
N HIS A 22 14.50 40.99 23.13
CA HIS A 22 13.54 40.53 22.12
C HIS A 22 14.11 40.72 20.71
N SER A 23 13.99 39.66 19.89
CA SER A 23 14.50 39.64 18.52
C SER A 23 13.85 40.73 17.66
N LEU A 24 14.68 41.53 16.99
CA LEU A 24 14.24 42.50 15.98
C LEU A 24 13.70 41.77 14.74
N SER A 25 12.42 41.40 14.76
CA SER A 25 11.69 41.08 13.55
C SER A 25 11.27 42.39 12.89
N LEU A 26 11.90 42.71 11.76
CA LEU A 26 11.52 43.85 10.92
C LEU A 26 10.13 43.61 10.32
N ALA A 27 9.09 44.07 11.02
CA ALA A 27 7.78 44.25 10.41
C ALA A 27 7.90 45.29 9.27
N PRO A 28 7.26 45.08 8.10
CA PRO A 28 7.22 46.10 7.07
C PRO A 28 6.48 47.35 7.58
N PRO A 29 6.82 48.55 7.09
CA PRO A 29 6.21 49.79 7.55
C PRO A 29 4.71 49.80 7.25
N GLU A 30 3.90 50.23 8.22
CA GLU A 30 2.46 50.44 8.02
C GLU A 30 2.21 51.67 7.12
N ASP A 31 2.22 51.47 5.80
CA ASP A 31 1.81 52.51 4.86
C ASP A 31 0.27 52.59 4.76
N HIS A 32 -0.34 53.26 5.75
CA HIS A 32 -1.78 53.52 5.79
C HIS A 32 -2.29 54.47 4.68
N ARG A 33 -1.46 54.90 3.72
CA ARG A 33 -1.84 55.91 2.69
C ARG A 33 -2.50 55.37 1.43
N LEU A 34 -2.62 54.05 1.26
CA LEU A 34 -3.23 53.44 0.06
C LEU A 34 -4.75 53.21 0.15
N CYS A 35 -5.37 53.36 1.33
CA CYS A 35 -6.78 53.03 1.57
C CYS A 35 -7.68 54.27 1.73
N GLU A 36 -7.73 55.15 0.72
CA GLU A 36 -8.65 56.30 0.68
C GLU A 36 -9.36 56.46 -0.67
N PRO A 37 -10.57 57.08 -0.70
CA PRO A 37 -11.29 57.67 0.43
C PRO A 37 -12.08 56.62 1.25
N ARG A 38 -12.14 56.84 2.58
CA ARG A 38 -12.98 56.04 3.48
C ARG A 38 -14.46 56.34 3.26
N VAL A 39 -15.07 55.65 2.28
CA VAL A 39 -16.53 55.68 2.06
C VAL A 39 -17.23 55.16 3.30
N LEU A 40 -17.82 56.07 4.08
CA LEU A 40 -18.61 55.73 5.26
C LEU A 40 -19.91 55.06 4.79
N CYS A 41 -19.93 53.73 4.72
CA CYS A 41 -21.09 52.96 4.22
C CYS A 41 -22.34 53.17 5.08
N LYS A 42 -23.19 54.12 4.68
CA LYS A 42 -24.53 54.35 5.23
C LYS A 42 -25.52 53.31 4.69
N CYS A 43 -25.42 52.08 5.21
CA CYS A 43 -26.28 50.98 4.82
C CYS A 43 -27.55 50.90 5.68
N PRO A 44 -28.77 50.95 5.11
CA PRO A 44 -30.02 51.03 5.87
C PRO A 44 -30.35 49.77 6.70
N TYR A 45 -29.79 48.62 6.34
CA TYR A 45 -29.95 47.34 7.05
C TYR A 45 -28.65 46.87 7.72
N GLY A 46 -27.71 47.79 7.92
CA GLY A 46 -26.40 47.55 8.50
C GLY A 46 -25.33 47.12 7.49
N THR A 47 -24.09 47.11 7.98
CA THR A 47 -22.86 46.87 7.21
C THR A 47 -22.23 45.52 7.52
N THR A 48 -21.53 44.97 6.53
CA THR A 48 -20.51 43.93 6.67
C THR A 48 -19.16 44.52 6.25
N TRP A 49 -18.08 44.10 6.90
CA TRP A 49 -16.72 44.53 6.60
C TRP A 49 -15.91 43.36 6.05
N ASN A 50 -15.24 43.58 4.93
CA ASN A 50 -14.34 42.65 4.29
C ASN A 50 -12.98 43.35 4.09
N VAL A 51 -11.92 42.57 3.89
CA VAL A 51 -10.60 43.09 3.51
C VAL A 51 -10.40 42.76 2.03
N ASP A 52 -9.97 43.74 1.22
CA ASP A 52 -9.65 43.49 -0.19
C ASP A 52 -8.24 42.91 -0.39
N ALA A 53 -7.88 42.59 -1.63
CA ALA A 53 -6.60 41.98 -1.97
C ALA A 53 -5.37 42.85 -1.61
N ASN A 54 -5.58 44.15 -1.35
CA ASN A 54 -4.53 45.10 -0.98
C ASN A 54 -4.49 45.37 0.54
N GLY A 55 -5.33 44.69 1.34
CA GLY A 55 -5.41 44.90 2.79
C GLY A 55 -6.38 46.00 3.23
N CYS A 56 -7.10 46.66 2.31
CA CYS A 56 -8.01 47.75 2.67
C CYS A 56 -9.37 47.24 3.19
N LEU A 57 -9.85 47.84 4.27
CA LEU A 57 -11.20 47.57 4.82
C LEU A 57 -12.28 48.13 3.90
N ARG A 58 -12.99 47.24 3.22
CA ARG A 58 -14.11 47.54 2.33
C ARG A 58 -15.43 47.12 2.96
N CYS A 59 -16.35 48.07 3.09
CA CYS A 59 -17.70 47.79 3.57
C CYS A 59 -18.65 47.35 2.45
N SER A 60 -19.67 46.58 2.82
CA SER A 60 -20.76 46.13 1.94
C SER A 60 -22.07 46.16 2.72
N CYS A 61 -23.18 46.51 2.06
CA CYS A 61 -24.47 46.58 2.73
C CYS A 61 -25.10 45.20 2.88
N LYS A 62 -25.69 44.94 4.06
CA LYS A 62 -26.52 43.75 4.26
C LYS A 62 -27.78 43.84 3.39
N PRO A 63 -28.26 42.72 2.82
CA PRO A 63 -29.53 42.69 2.11
C PRO A 63 -30.69 42.99 3.06
N ARG A 64 -31.81 43.47 2.50
CA ARG A 64 -33.07 43.58 3.26
C ARG A 64 -33.58 42.18 3.56
N CYS A 65 -33.62 41.79 4.83
CA CYS A 65 -34.19 40.51 5.22
C CYS A 65 -35.71 40.48 5.06
N PRO A 66 -36.30 39.33 4.67
CA PRO A 66 -37.75 39.14 4.74
C PRO A 66 -38.22 39.21 6.20
N MET A 67 -39.43 39.74 6.43
CA MET A 67 -40.06 39.68 7.74
C MET A 67 -40.75 38.32 7.90
N TYR A 68 -40.04 37.35 8.44
CA TYR A 68 -40.62 36.08 8.84
C TYR A 68 -41.57 36.29 10.03
N ARG A 69 -42.82 35.82 9.91
CA ARG A 69 -43.75 35.76 11.04
C ARG A 69 -43.45 34.52 11.88
N CYS A 70 -42.36 34.58 12.64
CA CYS A 70 -42.03 33.52 13.59
C CYS A 70 -43.03 33.53 14.77
N PRO A 71 -43.32 32.37 15.39
CA PRO A 71 -43.97 32.35 16.69
C PRO A 71 -43.10 33.07 17.74
N ALA A 72 -43.67 33.40 18.89
CA ALA A 72 -42.90 33.93 20.02
C ALA A 72 -42.05 32.81 20.66
N ILE A 73 -40.89 32.53 20.04
CA ILE A 73 -39.91 31.54 20.48
C ILE A 73 -38.72 32.30 21.08
N ASP A 74 -38.38 32.01 22.33
CA ASP A 74 -37.14 32.49 22.93
C ASP A 74 -35.99 31.52 22.62
N CYS A 75 -34.96 32.02 21.94
CA CYS A 75 -33.80 31.23 21.54
C CYS A 75 -32.58 31.67 22.36
N PRO A 76 -32.07 30.86 23.31
CA PRO A 76 -31.01 31.29 24.24
C PRO A 76 -29.65 31.58 23.55
N LEU A 77 -29.45 31.10 22.32
CA LEU A 77 -28.29 31.39 21.46
C LEU A 77 -28.66 32.23 20.23
N GLY A 78 -29.89 32.75 20.18
CA GLY A 78 -30.47 33.43 19.02
C GLY A 78 -30.94 32.49 17.89
N PRO A 79 -31.59 33.05 16.86
CA PRO A 79 -32.02 32.30 15.68
C PRO A 79 -30.85 31.92 14.77
N VAL A 80 -30.99 30.78 14.08
CA VAL A 80 -30.14 30.38 12.95
C VAL A 80 -30.21 31.45 11.86
N ARG A 81 -29.13 31.62 11.11
CA ARG A 81 -29.08 32.53 9.95
C ARG A 81 -29.05 31.75 8.64
N ASP A 82 -29.77 32.25 7.64
CA ASP A 82 -29.69 31.76 6.28
C ASP A 82 -28.37 32.15 5.58
N LYS A 83 -28.20 31.70 4.34
CA LYS A 83 -27.05 32.03 3.48
C LYS A 83 -26.82 33.54 3.23
N ASN A 84 -27.82 34.37 3.47
CA ASN A 84 -27.77 35.82 3.31
C ASN A 84 -27.54 36.56 4.65
N GLY A 85 -27.42 35.82 5.77
CA GLY A 85 -27.27 36.36 7.12
C GLY A 85 -28.59 36.75 7.80
N CYS A 86 -29.74 36.42 7.21
CA CYS A 86 -31.06 36.73 7.74
C CYS A 86 -31.52 35.69 8.78
N PRO A 87 -32.12 36.12 9.90
CA PRO A 87 -32.59 35.20 10.93
C PRO A 87 -33.76 34.36 10.42
N THR A 88 -33.72 33.05 10.64
CA THR A 88 -34.83 32.13 10.41
C THR A 88 -35.68 31.99 11.70
N CYS A 89 -36.77 31.21 11.64
CA CYS A 89 -37.56 30.87 12.83
C CYS A 89 -37.04 29.64 13.59
N GLU A 90 -35.82 29.18 13.29
CA GLU A 90 -35.18 28.03 13.94
C GLU A 90 -34.17 28.54 14.97
N CYS A 91 -34.18 28.01 16.20
CA CYS A 91 -33.18 28.38 17.20
C CYS A 91 -31.82 27.73 16.91
N ALA A 92 -30.73 28.45 17.19
CA ALA A 92 -29.40 27.87 17.12
C ALA A 92 -29.25 26.72 18.16
N PRO A 93 -28.67 25.57 17.77
CA PRO A 93 -28.56 24.41 18.64
C PRO A 93 -27.61 24.67 19.80
N ILE A 94 -28.00 24.22 21.00
CA ILE A 94 -27.17 24.33 22.20
C ILE A 94 -26.08 23.26 22.14
N CYS A 95 -24.87 23.67 21.75
CA CYS A 95 -23.71 22.79 21.73
C CYS A 95 -22.89 22.93 23.01
N PRO A 96 -22.84 21.91 23.89
CA PRO A 96 -21.85 21.85 24.95
C PRO A 96 -20.45 21.94 24.34
N LYS A 97 -19.51 22.66 24.96
CA LYS A 97 -18.09 22.62 24.57
C LYS A 97 -17.48 21.34 25.13
N PRO A 98 -17.18 20.31 24.32
CA PRO A 98 -16.62 19.08 24.85
C PRO A 98 -15.11 19.26 25.06
N LEU A 99 -14.59 18.71 26.15
CA LEU A 99 -13.16 18.70 26.42
C LEU A 99 -12.49 17.60 25.56
N CYS A 100 -12.22 17.92 24.30
CA CYS A 100 -11.56 16.98 23.40
C CYS A 100 -10.04 16.95 23.61
N PRO A 101 -9.39 15.78 23.52
CA PRO A 101 -7.94 15.70 23.33
C PRO A 101 -7.50 16.47 22.07
N LEU A 102 -6.26 16.93 22.04
CA LEU A 102 -5.66 17.49 20.83
C LEU A 102 -5.55 16.39 19.77
N MET A 103 -6.29 16.55 18.67
CA MET A 103 -6.44 15.56 17.60
C MET A 103 -6.37 16.28 16.26
N ASP A 104 -5.49 15.84 15.37
CA ASP A 104 -5.48 16.30 13.99
C ASP A 104 -6.46 15.45 13.16
N CYS A 105 -7.43 16.12 12.53
CA CYS A 105 -8.47 15.49 11.74
C CYS A 105 -8.38 15.99 10.28
N PRO A 106 -7.70 15.27 9.37
CA PRO A 106 -7.48 15.74 7.99
C PRO A 106 -8.78 15.92 7.19
N ASN A 107 -9.84 15.19 7.54
CA ASN A 107 -11.18 15.34 6.94
C ASN A 107 -12.10 16.29 7.73
N GLY A 108 -11.56 16.97 8.75
CA GLY A 108 -12.29 17.78 9.72
C GLY A 108 -12.94 16.98 10.86
N GLN A 109 -13.40 17.71 11.87
CA GLN A 109 -14.06 17.17 13.06
C GLN A 109 -15.50 16.72 12.74
N ALA A 110 -15.93 15.59 13.31
CA ALA A 110 -17.31 15.09 13.17
C ALA A 110 -18.29 15.94 13.97
N THR A 111 -19.55 15.92 13.55
CA THR A 111 -20.67 16.60 14.22
C THR A 111 -21.80 15.62 14.48
N ASP A 112 -22.64 15.90 15.48
CA ASP A 112 -23.91 15.21 15.68
C ASP A 112 -25.01 15.72 14.72
N ALA A 113 -26.23 15.21 14.90
CA ALA A 113 -27.41 15.60 14.11
C ALA A 113 -27.81 17.07 14.28
N ASN A 114 -27.39 17.72 15.37
CA ASN A 114 -27.61 19.14 15.64
C ASN A 114 -26.43 20.01 15.16
N GLY A 115 -25.43 19.43 14.48
CA GLY A 115 -24.24 20.14 14.02
C GLY A 115 -23.19 20.40 15.13
N CYS A 116 -23.38 19.88 16.34
CA CYS A 116 -22.46 20.10 17.45
C CYS A 116 -21.21 19.21 17.29
N LYS A 117 -20.04 19.82 17.50
CA LYS A 117 -18.73 19.16 17.33
C LYS A 117 -18.56 17.99 18.31
N LEU A 118 -18.17 16.84 17.79
CA LEU A 118 -17.85 15.63 18.56
C LEU A 118 -16.34 15.46 18.69
N CYS A 119 -15.86 14.80 19.75
CA CYS A 119 -14.44 14.41 19.88
C CYS A 119 -14.09 13.18 19.03
N LYS A 120 -14.44 13.24 17.73
CA LYS A 120 -14.19 12.22 16.71
C LYS A 120 -13.88 12.93 15.39
N CYS A 121 -12.98 12.39 14.58
CA CYS A 121 -12.78 12.89 13.21
C CYS A 121 -13.90 12.41 12.28
N LYS A 122 -14.15 13.15 11.19
CA LYS A 122 -14.99 12.66 10.09
C LYS A 122 -14.34 11.42 9.46
N PRO A 123 -15.13 10.40 9.08
CA PRO A 123 -14.61 9.21 8.43
C PRO A 123 -13.91 9.59 7.12
N TYR A 124 -12.87 8.84 6.76
CA TYR A 124 -12.23 9.01 5.45
C TYR A 124 -13.19 8.56 4.35
N VAL A 125 -13.40 9.42 3.36
CA VAL A 125 -14.22 9.15 2.19
C VAL A 125 -13.27 8.94 1.00
N CYS A 126 -13.42 7.81 0.33
CA CYS A 126 -12.61 7.50 -0.85
C CYS A 126 -12.92 8.48 -2.00
N PRO A 127 -11.91 8.98 -2.72
CA PRO A 127 -12.15 9.70 -3.96
C PRO A 127 -12.84 8.77 -4.98
N PRO A 128 -13.65 9.31 -5.92
CA PRO A 128 -14.17 8.53 -7.03
C PRO A 128 -13.02 8.03 -7.90
N VAL A 129 -12.94 6.71 -8.11
CA VAL A 129 -11.92 6.07 -8.94
C VAL A 129 -12.58 5.51 -10.19
N LEU A 130 -12.24 6.06 -11.34
CA LEU A 130 -12.65 5.55 -12.64
C LEU A 130 -11.55 4.64 -13.19
N CYS A 131 -11.87 3.38 -13.49
CA CYS A 131 -10.92 2.39 -13.99
C CYS A 131 -11.34 1.93 -15.40
N GLU A 132 -10.37 1.88 -16.31
CA GLU A 132 -10.59 1.39 -17.70
C GLU A 132 -11.02 -0.08 -17.75
N LYS A 133 -10.51 -0.89 -16.81
CA LYS A 133 -10.79 -2.33 -16.74
C LYS A 133 -11.91 -2.64 -15.74
N PHE A 134 -12.98 -3.26 -16.23
CA PHE A 134 -13.97 -3.91 -15.37
C PHE A 134 -13.39 -5.17 -14.71
N CYS A 135 -13.55 -5.28 -13.39
CA CYS A 135 -13.09 -6.41 -12.61
C CYS A 135 -14.31 -7.17 -12.03
N PRO A 136 -14.69 -8.35 -12.55
CA PRO A 136 -15.93 -9.04 -12.14
C PRO A 136 -15.92 -9.46 -10.66
N ASN A 137 -14.75 -9.82 -10.12
CA ASN A 137 -14.57 -10.14 -8.70
C ASN A 137 -14.30 -8.89 -7.83
N GLY A 138 -14.49 -7.70 -8.39
CA GLY A 138 -14.18 -6.41 -7.76
C GLY A 138 -12.68 -6.08 -7.70
N TYR A 139 -12.41 -4.95 -7.03
CA TYR A 139 -11.11 -4.29 -6.99
C TYR A 139 -10.35 -4.59 -5.69
N ILE A 140 -9.02 -4.58 -5.76
CA ILE A 140 -8.13 -4.60 -4.59
C ILE A 140 -8.24 -3.25 -3.89
N LYS A 141 -8.27 -3.26 -2.55
CA LYS A 141 -8.31 -2.04 -1.74
C LYS A 141 -6.92 -1.62 -1.28
N ASP A 142 -6.70 -0.32 -1.14
CA ASP A 142 -5.50 0.26 -0.52
C ASP A 142 -5.55 0.18 1.02
N SER A 143 -4.51 0.73 1.67
CA SER A 143 -4.41 0.78 3.15
C SER A 143 -5.46 1.66 3.83
N LYS A 144 -6.17 2.50 3.06
CA LYS A 144 -7.28 3.35 3.53
C LYS A 144 -8.66 2.74 3.21
N GLY A 145 -8.70 1.55 2.59
CA GLY A 145 -9.92 0.82 2.25
C GLY A 145 -10.55 1.22 0.91
N CYS A 146 -9.86 2.00 0.08
CA CYS A 146 -10.35 2.53 -1.20
C CYS A 146 -9.98 1.63 -2.38
N ASN A 147 -10.89 1.51 -3.35
CA ASN A 147 -10.68 0.67 -4.53
C ASN A 147 -9.53 1.21 -5.39
N THR A 148 -8.61 0.33 -5.76
CA THR A 148 -7.55 0.59 -6.74
C THR A 148 -7.95 0.02 -8.10
N CYS A 149 -7.37 0.49 -9.21
CA CYS A 149 -7.64 -0.11 -10.54
C CYS A 149 -6.94 -1.46 -10.78
N ARG A 150 -6.73 -2.26 -9.72
CA ARG A 150 -6.21 -3.63 -9.78
C ARG A 150 -7.33 -4.60 -9.43
N CYS A 151 -7.61 -5.57 -10.31
CA CYS A 151 -8.61 -6.60 -10.03
C CYS A 151 -8.16 -7.51 -8.88
N LYS A 152 -9.10 -7.96 -8.05
CA LYS A 152 -8.85 -9.10 -7.16
C LYS A 152 -8.49 -10.35 -7.99
N PRO A 153 -7.66 -11.26 -7.46
CA PRO A 153 -7.39 -12.53 -8.13
C PRO A 153 -8.68 -13.32 -8.37
N PHE A 154 -8.69 -14.14 -9.42
CA PHE A 154 -9.78 -15.08 -9.63
C PHE A 154 -9.74 -16.16 -8.56
N VAL A 155 -10.81 -16.27 -7.78
CA VAL A 155 -11.05 -17.39 -6.87
C VAL A 155 -12.19 -18.20 -7.50
N PRO A 156 -11.95 -19.44 -7.96
CA PRO A 156 -13.00 -20.26 -8.52
C PRO A 156 -14.06 -20.56 -7.45
N ILE A 157 -15.33 -20.40 -7.80
CA ILE A 157 -16.45 -20.83 -6.95
C ILE A 157 -16.58 -22.35 -7.13
N CYS A 158 -16.09 -23.09 -6.14
CA CYS A 158 -16.08 -24.54 -6.19
C CYS A 158 -17.37 -25.15 -5.60
N PRO A 159 -17.88 -26.26 -6.17
CA PRO A 159 -19.01 -26.98 -5.59
C PRO A 159 -18.66 -27.61 -4.23
N PRO A 160 -19.66 -27.99 -3.41
CA PRO A 160 -19.43 -28.71 -2.16
C PRO A 160 -18.60 -29.98 -2.37
N LEU A 161 -17.48 -30.07 -1.65
CA LEU A 161 -16.59 -31.23 -1.71
C LEU A 161 -17.17 -32.41 -0.91
N CYS A 162 -16.91 -33.63 -1.39
CA CYS A 162 -17.33 -34.86 -0.69
C CYS A 162 -16.60 -35.03 0.66
N ARG A 163 -17.19 -35.80 1.59
CA ARG A 163 -16.64 -36.01 2.95
C ARG A 163 -15.40 -36.92 3.03
N MET A 164 -14.82 -37.32 1.89
CA MET A 164 -13.65 -38.20 1.86
C MET A 164 -12.40 -37.44 2.30
N TYR A 165 -11.69 -37.96 3.30
CA TYR A 165 -10.40 -37.44 3.72
C TYR A 165 -9.27 -38.01 2.84
N CYS A 166 -8.50 -37.12 2.22
CA CYS A 166 -7.31 -37.48 1.43
C CYS A 166 -6.06 -36.91 2.12
N PRO A 167 -5.12 -37.74 2.63
CA PRO A 167 -3.98 -37.26 3.42
C PRO A 167 -3.03 -36.35 2.63
N ASN A 168 -2.91 -36.57 1.30
CA ASN A 168 -2.11 -35.74 0.39
C ASN A 168 -2.95 -34.67 -0.35
N GLY A 169 -4.19 -34.45 0.10
CA GLY A 169 -5.17 -33.59 -0.56
C GLY A 169 -5.79 -34.17 -1.83
N ASN A 170 -6.70 -33.40 -2.42
CA ASN A 170 -7.51 -33.83 -3.56
C ASN A 170 -6.90 -33.41 -4.90
N VAL A 171 -7.20 -34.17 -5.95
CA VAL A 171 -6.99 -33.75 -7.34
C VAL A 171 -7.85 -32.51 -7.61
N LEU A 172 -7.34 -31.59 -8.43
CA LEU A 172 -8.08 -30.42 -8.89
C LEU A 172 -8.60 -30.64 -10.32
N ASP A 173 -9.73 -30.03 -10.65
CA ASP A 173 -10.22 -29.94 -12.03
C ASP A 173 -9.49 -28.83 -12.84
N SER A 174 -9.91 -28.62 -14.09
CA SER A 174 -9.37 -27.57 -14.96
C SER A 174 -9.60 -26.14 -14.46
N ASN A 175 -10.55 -25.94 -13.54
CA ASN A 175 -10.88 -24.65 -12.93
C ASN A 175 -10.13 -24.43 -11.60
N GLY A 176 -9.36 -25.43 -11.14
CA GLY A 176 -8.66 -25.40 -9.86
C GLY A 176 -9.49 -25.87 -8.66
N CYS A 177 -10.68 -26.44 -8.89
CA CYS A 177 -11.57 -26.90 -7.83
C CYS A 177 -11.29 -28.36 -7.41
N PRO A 178 -11.30 -28.67 -6.10
CA PRO A 178 -11.02 -30.01 -5.62
C PRO A 178 -12.16 -30.97 -5.97
N ILE A 179 -11.83 -32.07 -6.63
CA ILE A 179 -12.78 -33.15 -6.96
C ILE A 179 -12.74 -34.27 -5.91
N CYS A 180 -13.72 -35.18 -5.94
CA CYS A 180 -13.78 -36.34 -5.04
C CYS A 180 -12.80 -37.46 -5.44
N LYS A 181 -11.49 -37.12 -5.54
CA LYS A 181 -10.41 -38.04 -5.91
C LYS A 181 -9.14 -37.62 -5.17
N CYS A 182 -8.55 -38.52 -4.40
CA CYS A 182 -7.28 -38.23 -3.73
C CYS A 182 -6.13 -38.10 -4.72
N LYS A 183 -5.16 -37.23 -4.43
CA LYS A 183 -3.85 -37.30 -5.09
C LYS A 183 -3.20 -38.66 -4.76
N PRO A 184 -2.43 -39.25 -5.70
CA PRO A 184 -1.75 -40.51 -5.44
C PRO A 184 -0.83 -40.39 -4.23
N PHE A 185 -0.64 -41.50 -3.52
CA PHE A 185 0.33 -41.55 -2.44
C PHE A 185 1.73 -41.38 -3.01
N LEU A 186 2.37 -40.24 -2.78
CA LEU A 186 3.80 -40.13 -3.02
C LEU A 186 4.51 -40.98 -1.95
N PRO A 187 5.37 -41.91 -2.34
CA PRO A 187 6.10 -42.75 -1.40
C PRO A 187 6.91 -41.87 -0.44
N ILE A 188 6.91 -42.20 0.85
CA ILE A 188 7.71 -41.48 1.84
C ILE A 188 9.18 -41.81 1.60
N CYS A 189 9.84 -40.98 0.79
CA CYS A 189 11.22 -41.21 0.43
C CYS A 189 12.18 -40.74 1.54
N PRO A 190 13.17 -41.55 1.92
CA PRO A 190 14.19 -41.12 2.87
C PRO A 190 14.97 -39.93 2.29
N LEU A 191 15.35 -38.99 3.17
CA LEU A 191 16.15 -37.80 2.82
C LEU A 191 17.58 -38.19 2.43
N ARG A 192 17.76 -38.67 1.20
CA ARG A 192 19.08 -38.96 0.63
C ARG A 192 19.74 -37.66 0.14
N LYS A 193 20.91 -37.32 0.69
CA LYS A 193 21.84 -36.32 0.15
C LYS A 193 22.83 -37.03 -0.76
N CYS A 194 22.72 -36.82 -2.08
CA CYS A 194 23.68 -37.37 -3.04
C CYS A 194 24.83 -36.40 -3.24
N THR A 195 26.06 -36.91 -3.35
CA THR A 195 27.28 -36.12 -3.58
C THR A 195 27.54 -35.86 -5.06
N ASN A 196 26.98 -36.69 -5.93
CA ASN A 196 27.05 -36.60 -7.39
C ASN A 196 25.85 -35.86 -7.98
N PHE A 197 26.06 -35.10 -9.06
CA PHE A 197 25.00 -34.55 -9.90
C PHE A 197 24.80 -35.44 -11.13
N CYS A 198 23.54 -35.75 -11.46
CA CYS A 198 23.19 -36.61 -12.59
C CYS A 198 22.35 -35.82 -13.63
N PRO A 199 22.93 -35.39 -14.77
CA PRO A 199 22.22 -34.60 -15.78
C PRO A 199 20.97 -35.31 -16.35
N GLY A 200 21.05 -36.63 -16.58
CA GLY A 200 19.91 -37.46 -17.00
C GLY A 200 18.94 -37.86 -15.86
N GLY A 201 19.11 -37.29 -14.67
CA GLY A 201 18.37 -37.65 -13.47
C GLY A 201 18.87 -38.93 -12.79
N TYR A 202 18.21 -39.28 -11.68
CA TYR A 202 18.57 -40.41 -10.83
C TYR A 202 17.69 -41.64 -11.11
N VAL A 203 18.25 -42.83 -10.91
CA VAL A 203 17.50 -44.10 -10.87
C VAL A 203 16.61 -44.11 -9.63
N THR A 204 15.36 -44.53 -9.79
CA THR A 204 14.41 -44.77 -8.71
C THR A 204 14.47 -46.23 -8.24
N ASP A 205 14.28 -46.47 -6.95
CA ASP A 205 14.09 -47.81 -6.40
C ASP A 205 12.68 -48.36 -6.69
N ALA A 206 12.39 -49.60 -6.27
CA ALA A 206 11.11 -50.27 -6.51
C ALA A 206 9.91 -49.57 -5.85
N GLN A 207 10.15 -48.69 -4.87
CA GLN A 207 9.13 -47.86 -4.24
C GLN A 207 9.01 -46.47 -4.89
N GLY A 208 9.70 -46.23 -6.02
CA GLY A 208 9.69 -44.95 -6.73
C GLY A 208 10.60 -43.88 -6.14
N CYS A 209 11.40 -44.19 -5.13
CA CYS A 209 12.24 -43.21 -4.45
C CYS A 209 13.60 -43.04 -5.11
N ARG A 210 14.10 -41.80 -5.18
CA ARG A 210 15.41 -41.51 -5.80
C ARG A 210 16.53 -42.25 -5.07
N THR A 211 17.41 -42.88 -5.83
CA THR A 211 18.72 -43.36 -5.38
C THR A 211 19.80 -42.34 -5.75
N CYS A 212 21.05 -42.53 -5.30
CA CYS A 212 22.18 -41.70 -5.77
C CYS A 212 22.90 -42.27 -7.00
N ARG A 213 22.28 -43.23 -7.72
CA ARG A 213 22.79 -43.74 -8.99
C ARG A 213 22.20 -42.91 -10.14
N CYS A 214 23.03 -42.44 -11.06
CA CYS A 214 22.55 -41.75 -12.26
C CYS A 214 21.82 -42.72 -13.18
N LYS A 215 20.76 -42.24 -13.87
CA LYS A 215 20.25 -42.94 -15.05
C LYS A 215 21.37 -42.98 -16.10
N ARG A 216 21.49 -44.09 -16.83
CA ARG A 216 22.38 -44.14 -17.99
C ARG A 216 21.89 -43.09 -19.01
N PRO A 217 22.79 -42.41 -19.73
CA PRO A 217 22.40 -41.54 -20.84
C PRO A 217 21.55 -42.32 -21.85
N ILE A 218 20.63 -41.61 -22.52
CA ILE A 218 19.97 -42.15 -23.72
C ILE A 218 21.02 -42.13 -24.82
N CYS A 219 21.65 -43.28 -25.08
CA CYS A 219 22.62 -43.40 -26.15
C CYS A 219 21.90 -43.37 -27.52
N PRO A 220 22.36 -42.54 -28.47
CA PRO A 220 21.82 -42.59 -29.83
C PRO A 220 22.14 -43.96 -30.47
N PRO A 221 21.25 -44.50 -31.31
CA PRO A 221 21.52 -45.75 -32.02
C PRO A 221 22.64 -45.54 -33.04
N VAL A 222 23.74 -46.26 -32.89
CA VAL A 222 24.80 -46.33 -33.91
C VAL A 222 24.45 -47.46 -34.89
N ILE A 223 24.25 -47.12 -36.16
CA ILE A 223 24.04 -48.09 -37.23
C ILE A 223 25.41 -48.59 -37.67
N CYS A 224 25.60 -49.92 -37.64
CA CYS A 224 26.87 -50.54 -37.93
C CYS A 224 26.76 -51.53 -39.09
N PRO A 225 27.74 -51.59 -40.00
CA PRO A 225 27.71 -52.53 -41.11
C PRO A 225 27.83 -53.97 -40.59
N ALA A 226 27.08 -54.89 -41.21
CA ALA A 226 27.08 -56.32 -40.86
C ALA A 226 28.33 -57.04 -41.41
N VAL A 227 29.52 -56.58 -41.01
CA VAL A 227 30.81 -57.17 -41.38
C VAL A 227 31.19 -58.29 -40.42
N ALA A 228 31.63 -59.43 -40.94
CA ALA A 228 32.16 -60.53 -40.12
C ALA A 228 33.62 -60.22 -39.73
N CYS A 229 33.86 -59.93 -38.45
CA CYS A 229 35.19 -59.65 -37.94
C CYS A 229 35.89 -60.95 -37.48
N PRO A 230 36.97 -61.42 -38.13
CA PRO A 230 37.62 -62.69 -37.80
C PRO A 230 38.28 -62.73 -36.41
N PHE A 231 38.56 -61.56 -35.82
CA PHE A 231 39.13 -61.41 -34.47
C PHE A 231 38.14 -60.75 -33.48
N GLY A 232 36.84 -60.71 -33.81
CA GLY A 232 35.80 -60.08 -33.00
C GLY A 232 35.67 -58.55 -33.20
N TYR A 233 34.64 -57.98 -32.58
CA TYR A 233 34.30 -56.55 -32.68
C TYR A 233 35.03 -55.70 -31.63
N GLU A 234 35.30 -54.45 -31.98
CA GLU A 234 35.77 -53.40 -31.09
C GLU A 234 34.58 -52.51 -30.67
N ASN A 235 34.47 -52.24 -29.36
CA ASN A 235 33.36 -51.47 -28.77
C ASN A 235 33.85 -50.10 -28.32
N ASN A 236 33.96 -49.17 -29.27
CA ASN A 236 34.33 -47.79 -28.98
C ASN A 236 33.17 -47.07 -28.28
N THR A 237 33.41 -46.57 -27.06
CA THR A 237 32.43 -45.81 -26.26
C THR A 237 32.92 -44.41 -25.93
N ASP A 238 32.00 -43.45 -25.80
CA ASP A 238 32.29 -42.12 -25.27
C ASP A 238 32.59 -42.15 -23.76
N ARG A 239 32.92 -40.98 -23.19
CA ARG A 239 33.19 -40.80 -21.75
C ARG A 239 31.97 -41.10 -20.85
N ASN A 240 30.78 -41.26 -21.43
CA ASN A 240 29.53 -41.58 -20.74
C ASN A 240 29.13 -43.06 -20.90
N GLY A 241 29.95 -43.87 -21.60
CA GLY A 241 29.70 -45.29 -21.87
C GLY A 241 28.72 -45.56 -23.01
N CYS A 242 28.38 -44.57 -23.83
CA CYS A 242 27.59 -44.78 -25.04
C CYS A 242 28.48 -45.25 -26.19
N ARG A 243 28.05 -46.30 -26.90
CA ARG A 243 28.70 -46.73 -28.15
C ARG A 243 28.71 -45.57 -29.14
N ILE A 244 29.86 -45.29 -29.73
CA ILE A 244 30.04 -44.25 -30.75
C ILE A 244 30.44 -44.81 -32.12
N ASP A 245 31.01 -46.01 -32.16
CA ASP A 245 31.53 -46.63 -33.39
C ASP A 245 31.58 -48.17 -33.31
N CYS A 246 31.84 -48.82 -34.44
CA CYS A 246 31.87 -50.26 -34.66
C CYS A 246 33.06 -50.68 -35.53
N GLY A 247 34.15 -51.11 -34.89
CA GLY A 247 35.35 -51.64 -35.56
C GLY A 247 35.45 -53.16 -35.52
N CYS A 248 36.34 -53.72 -36.35
CA CYS A 248 36.89 -55.06 -36.17
C CYS A 248 38.24 -54.98 -35.46
N ARG A 249 38.49 -55.85 -34.48
CA ARG A 249 39.81 -55.96 -33.83
C ARG A 249 40.86 -56.40 -34.84
N ARG A 250 42.09 -55.89 -34.69
CA ARG A 250 43.25 -56.32 -35.48
C ARG A 250 44.01 -57.44 -34.78
N ASN A 251 44.64 -58.30 -35.58
CA ASN A 251 45.38 -59.46 -35.08
C ASN A 251 46.48 -59.02 -34.08
N GLY A 252 46.44 -59.54 -32.86
CA GLY A 252 47.36 -59.18 -31.77
C GLY A 252 46.77 -58.31 -30.64
N GLN A 253 45.53 -57.80 -30.74
CA GLN A 253 44.85 -57.13 -29.61
C GLN A 253 44.22 -58.15 -28.64
N ALA A 254 44.96 -58.54 -27.60
CA ALA A 254 44.42 -59.31 -26.47
C ALA A 254 43.66 -58.40 -25.47
N GLU A 255 42.71 -58.97 -24.73
CA GLU A 255 42.00 -58.27 -23.66
C GLU A 255 42.85 -58.17 -22.39
N MET A 256 42.78 -57.02 -21.72
CA MET A 256 43.23 -56.80 -20.32
C MET A 256 42.00 -56.64 -19.42
#